data_AF-A0A9P8F5A6-F1
#
_entry.id   AF-A0A9P8F5A6-F1
#
_cell.length_a   1.000
_cell.length_b   1.000
_cell.length_c   1.000
_cell.angle_alpha   90.00
_cell.angle_beta   90.00
_cell.angle_gamma   90.00
#
_symmetry.space_group_name_H-M   'P 1'
#
loop_
_entity.id
_entity.type
_entity.pdbx_description
1 polymer ?
#
loop_
_entity_poly.entity_id
_entity_poly.type
_entity_poly.pdbx_seq_one_letter_code
_entity_poly.pdbx_strand_id
1 'polypeptide(L)'
;DAAVQALNDGGLLCVTCTDAGVFASCGYVEKTYSLYGGLPLKGPHSHEAGLRLILNSIAKAAAVQGIAIEPLLSLSIDFYARVWVRVKKSPADVKFLAGKTMLVHQCDTGCGSFQIQPLAKHTPQKNFINYKHTASLSTGEIRCPQCGFKTHVAGPMWAGPLHNPYFIRRILDMLPDLDKSTYGTTTRIEGMLTSALDELDTLENSLQTFKGETEAPFIPSIPGHVTDPHPFFFIPSYLCKVLHCQSPSEAAIKGALRHAGFIATRSHTKPGTIKTNASYDAIWEIMREWSRQKAPVKEGKVGETQAGYKILQKMREVDPAEEKGDGEESGEKDEEEPAAQPPADIFKFKIKFDERLGKDYHSKKLMRYQTNPRANWGPMSRAKGAS
;
A
#
# COMPACT_ATOMS: atom_id res chain seq x y z
N ASP A 1 -16.96 -18.79 8.48
CA ASP A 1 -18.45 -18.77 8.60
C ASP A 1 -18.94 -18.78 10.04
N ALA A 2 -18.75 -19.87 10.81
CA ALA A 2 -19.26 -19.98 12.18
C ALA A 2 -18.88 -18.80 13.09
N ALA A 3 -17.62 -18.34 13.03
CA ALA A 3 -17.16 -17.19 13.81
C ALA A 3 -17.90 -15.89 13.47
N VAL A 4 -18.30 -15.69 12.20
CA VAL A 4 -19.06 -14.50 11.78
C VAL A 4 -20.50 -14.57 12.29
N GLN A 5 -21.10 -15.76 12.29
CA GLN A 5 -22.46 -16.00 12.79
C GLN A 5 -22.59 -15.80 14.30
N ALA A 6 -21.56 -16.18 15.04
CA ALA A 6 -21.54 -16.08 16.49
C ALA A 6 -21.49 -14.63 17.00
N LEU A 7 -21.17 -13.66 16.14
CA LEU A 7 -20.98 -12.28 16.55
C LEU A 7 -22.29 -11.47 16.53
N ASN A 8 -22.42 -10.61 17.54
CA ASN A 8 -23.44 -9.58 17.58
C ASN A 8 -23.11 -8.44 16.62
N ASP A 9 -24.12 -7.62 16.30
CA ASP A 9 -23.88 -6.40 15.52
C ASP A 9 -22.86 -5.50 16.24
N GLY A 10 -21.90 -4.96 15.49
CA GLY A 10 -20.76 -4.21 16.03
C GLY A 10 -19.67 -5.06 16.70
N GLY A 11 -19.80 -6.39 16.70
CA GLY A 11 -18.84 -7.31 17.31
C GLY A 11 -17.44 -7.27 16.68
N LEU A 12 -16.42 -7.60 17.46
CA LEU A 12 -15.03 -7.65 17.04
C LEU A 12 -14.58 -9.08 16.73
N LEU A 13 -14.18 -9.32 15.49
CA LEU A 13 -13.53 -10.54 15.03
C LEU A 13 -12.02 -10.34 14.93
N CYS A 14 -11.24 -11.17 15.60
CA CYS A 14 -9.78 -11.19 15.51
C CYS A 14 -9.33 -12.47 14.80
N VAL A 15 -8.68 -12.35 13.64
CA VAL A 15 -8.20 -13.50 12.85
C VAL A 15 -6.68 -13.44 12.71
N THR A 16 -6.03 -14.59 12.89
CA THR A 16 -4.59 -14.75 12.68
C THR A 16 -4.36 -15.86 11.64
N CYS A 17 -3.57 -15.56 10.61
CA CYS A 17 -3.15 -16.53 9.57
C CYS A 17 -1.63 -16.68 9.61
N THR A 18 -1.11 -17.89 9.82
CA THR A 18 0.33 -18.17 10.02
C THR A 18 1.01 -18.81 8.82
N ASP A 19 0.29 -18.98 7.72
CA ASP A 19 0.72 -19.62 6.48
C ASP A 19 1.11 -18.57 5.42
N ALA A 20 1.97 -17.61 5.79
CA ALA A 20 2.39 -16.53 4.89
C ALA A 20 3.01 -17.01 3.57
N GLY A 21 3.64 -18.20 3.56
CA GLY A 21 4.12 -18.83 2.34
C GLY A 21 3.01 -19.14 1.33
N VAL A 22 1.76 -19.25 1.77
CA VAL A 22 0.58 -19.40 0.90
C VAL A 22 0.07 -18.02 0.48
N PHE A 23 -0.40 -17.19 1.41
CA PHE A 23 -1.11 -15.95 1.05
C PHE A 23 -0.20 -14.79 0.58
N ALA A 24 1.09 -14.79 0.92
CA ALA A 24 2.05 -13.73 0.60
C ALA A 24 3.17 -14.20 -0.34
N SER A 25 2.95 -15.29 -1.08
CA SER A 25 3.87 -15.76 -2.12
C SER A 25 3.11 -16.38 -3.29
N CYS A 26 3.75 -16.49 -4.46
CA CYS A 26 3.20 -17.21 -5.61
C CYS A 26 3.69 -18.66 -5.68
N GLY A 27 4.20 -19.22 -4.59
CA GLY A 27 4.70 -20.60 -4.55
C GLY A 27 3.60 -21.67 -4.59
N TYR A 28 2.38 -21.33 -4.16
CA TYR A 28 1.24 -22.26 -4.05
C TYR A 28 -0.06 -21.56 -4.47
N VAL A 29 -0.19 -21.20 -5.73
CA VAL A 29 -1.32 -20.40 -6.24
C VAL A 29 -2.65 -21.14 -6.13
N GLU A 30 -2.64 -22.45 -6.38
CA GLU A 30 -3.79 -23.34 -6.25
C GLU A 30 -4.26 -23.45 -4.80
N LYS A 31 -3.32 -23.57 -3.87
CA LYS A 31 -3.61 -23.61 -2.43
C LYS A 31 -4.09 -22.26 -1.91
N THR A 32 -3.52 -21.17 -2.43
CA THR A 32 -3.96 -19.81 -2.07
C THR A 32 -5.41 -19.61 -2.50
N TYR A 33 -5.75 -20.02 -3.72
CA TYR A 33 -7.11 -19.90 -4.22
C TYR A 33 -8.10 -20.77 -3.41
N SER A 34 -7.74 -22.02 -3.07
CA SER A 34 -8.62 -22.90 -2.31
C SER A 34 -8.88 -22.43 -0.89
N LEU A 35 -7.91 -21.79 -0.23
CA LEU A 35 -8.05 -21.30 1.15
C LEU A 35 -8.62 -19.87 1.24
N TYR A 36 -8.27 -18.99 0.31
CA TYR A 36 -8.58 -17.56 0.40
C TYR A 36 -9.54 -17.05 -0.69
N GLY A 37 -9.86 -17.87 -1.71
CA GLY A 37 -10.80 -17.49 -2.77
C GLY A 37 -10.28 -16.40 -3.70
N GLY A 38 -8.95 -16.30 -3.85
CA GLY A 38 -8.26 -15.38 -4.75
C GLY A 38 -6.80 -15.77 -4.95
N LEU A 39 -6.15 -15.19 -5.96
CA LEU A 39 -4.77 -15.43 -6.33
C LEU A 39 -3.81 -14.44 -5.64
N PRO A 40 -2.63 -14.88 -5.22
CA PRO A 40 -1.63 -14.03 -4.59
C PRO A 40 -0.99 -13.07 -5.60
N LEU A 41 -0.42 -11.98 -5.09
CA LEU A 41 0.31 -10.99 -5.89
C LEU A 41 1.82 -11.20 -5.72
N LYS A 42 2.57 -11.14 -6.82
CA LYS A 42 4.02 -11.41 -6.82
C LYS A 42 4.80 -10.16 -6.45
N GLY A 43 5.96 -10.30 -5.82
CA GLY A 43 6.87 -9.17 -5.59
C GLY A 43 6.71 -8.51 -4.22
N PRO A 44 7.26 -7.30 -4.01
CA PRO A 44 7.50 -6.75 -2.68
C PRO A 44 6.23 -6.44 -1.88
N HIS A 45 5.12 -6.18 -2.56
CA HIS A 45 3.81 -5.88 -1.95
C HIS A 45 2.98 -7.12 -1.60
N SER A 46 3.54 -8.33 -1.72
CA SER A 46 2.81 -9.58 -1.51
C SER A 46 2.22 -9.71 -0.09
N HIS A 47 2.88 -9.15 0.92
CA HIS A 47 2.38 -9.15 2.30
C HIS A 47 1.09 -8.36 2.47
N GLU A 48 1.00 -7.17 1.86
CA GLU A 48 -0.24 -6.40 1.85
C GLU A 48 -1.33 -7.08 1.01
N ALA A 49 -0.97 -7.63 -0.16
CA ALA A 49 -1.90 -8.42 -0.97
C ALA A 49 -2.47 -9.61 -0.20
N GLY A 50 -1.66 -10.27 0.61
CA GLY A 50 -2.06 -11.31 1.54
C GLY A 50 -3.12 -10.86 2.54
N LEU A 51 -2.90 -9.72 3.22
CA LEU A 51 -3.90 -9.12 4.10
C LEU A 51 -5.21 -8.86 3.35
N ARG A 52 -5.13 -8.33 2.13
CA ARG A 52 -6.30 -8.04 1.30
C ARG A 52 -7.04 -9.32 0.85
N LEU A 53 -6.34 -10.42 0.60
CA LEU A 53 -6.96 -11.72 0.31
C LEU A 53 -7.72 -12.24 1.52
N ILE A 54 -7.11 -12.21 2.71
CA ILE A 54 -7.72 -12.63 3.97
C ILE A 54 -9.00 -11.82 4.23
N LEU A 55 -8.92 -10.49 4.15
CA LEU A 55 -10.07 -9.60 4.35
C LEU A 55 -11.19 -9.86 3.33
N ASN A 56 -10.86 -10.09 2.06
CA ASN A 56 -11.87 -10.38 1.04
C ASN A 56 -12.54 -11.74 1.27
N SER A 57 -11.80 -12.74 1.75
CA SER A 57 -12.35 -14.04 2.13
C SER A 57 -13.36 -13.88 3.28
N ILE A 58 -12.99 -13.15 4.34
CA ILE A 58 -13.90 -12.85 5.46
C ILE A 58 -15.12 -12.06 4.97
N ALA A 59 -14.92 -11.05 4.11
CA ALA A 59 -15.99 -10.20 3.61
C ALA A 59 -17.01 -10.99 2.77
N LYS A 60 -16.56 -11.89 1.89
CA LYS A 60 -17.43 -12.77 1.09
C LYS A 60 -18.22 -13.74 1.98
N ALA A 61 -17.54 -14.37 2.92
CA ALA A 61 -18.14 -15.27 3.91
C ALA A 61 -19.24 -14.58 4.76
N ALA A 62 -19.03 -13.31 5.10
CA ALA A 62 -20.00 -12.51 5.85
C ALA A 62 -21.17 -12.03 4.97
N ALA A 63 -20.88 -11.60 3.74
CA ALA A 63 -21.86 -10.96 2.86
C ALA A 63 -23.02 -11.89 2.46
N VAL A 64 -22.76 -13.18 2.25
CA VAL A 64 -23.82 -14.16 1.94
C VAL A 64 -24.84 -14.30 3.08
N GLN A 65 -24.54 -13.76 4.26
CA GLN A 65 -25.36 -13.79 5.46
C GLN A 65 -25.94 -12.41 5.80
N GLY A 66 -25.81 -11.42 4.91
CA GLY A 66 -26.27 -10.05 5.16
C GLY A 66 -25.38 -9.25 6.12
N ILE A 67 -24.15 -9.72 6.36
CA ILE A 67 -23.18 -9.10 7.27
C ILE A 67 -22.08 -8.43 6.47
N ALA A 68 -21.86 -7.13 6.71
CA ALA A 68 -20.72 -6.38 6.18
C ALA A 68 -19.57 -6.41 7.18
N ILE A 69 -18.35 -6.17 6.67
CA ILE A 69 -17.16 -6.05 7.52
C ILE A 69 -16.52 -4.67 7.39
N GLU A 70 -15.89 -4.24 8.48
CA GLU A 70 -15.05 -3.05 8.58
C GLU A 70 -13.69 -3.46 9.19
N PRO A 71 -12.59 -3.48 8.43
CA PRO A 71 -11.26 -3.67 8.99
C PRO A 71 -10.88 -2.49 9.91
N LEU A 72 -10.56 -2.80 11.16
CA LEU A 72 -10.09 -1.83 12.15
C LEU A 72 -8.57 -1.73 12.18
N LEU A 73 -7.90 -2.87 12.01
CA LEU A 73 -6.45 -2.97 11.97
C LEU A 73 -6.07 -4.25 11.20
N SER A 74 -5.01 -4.20 10.38
CA SER A 74 -4.58 -5.34 9.57
C SER A 74 -3.06 -5.35 9.49
N LEU A 75 -2.39 -6.25 10.21
CA LEU A 75 -0.95 -6.24 10.32
C LEU A 75 -0.33 -7.49 9.70
N SER A 76 0.66 -7.29 8.84
CA SER A 76 1.61 -8.36 8.48
C SER A 76 2.82 -8.24 9.40
N ILE A 77 3.05 -9.26 10.21
CA ILE A 77 4.09 -9.27 11.24
C ILE A 77 4.95 -10.52 11.04
N ASP A 78 6.14 -10.32 10.49
CA ASP A 78 7.12 -11.38 10.19
C ASP A 78 6.51 -12.49 9.30
N PHE A 79 6.03 -13.57 9.92
CA PHE A 79 5.53 -14.78 9.27
C PHE A 79 4.02 -15.00 9.43
N TYR A 80 3.29 -14.05 10.03
CA TYR A 80 1.83 -14.15 10.16
C TYR A 80 1.12 -12.84 9.81
N ALA A 81 -0.14 -12.97 9.43
CA ALA A 81 -1.08 -11.88 9.29
C ALA A 81 -2.03 -11.87 10.49
N ARG A 82 -2.39 -10.68 10.97
CA ARG A 82 -3.40 -10.50 12.01
C ARG A 82 -4.34 -9.37 11.65
N VAL A 83 -5.64 -9.67 11.58
CA VAL A 83 -6.67 -8.70 11.23
C VAL A 83 -7.70 -8.60 12.35
N TRP A 84 -8.11 -7.36 12.63
CA TRP A 84 -9.17 -7.00 13.56
C TRP A 84 -10.30 -6.40 12.74
N VAL A 85 -11.46 -7.02 12.80
CA VAL A 85 -12.58 -6.73 11.90
C VAL A 85 -13.83 -6.51 12.74
N ARG A 86 -14.46 -5.35 12.59
CA ARG A 86 -15.80 -5.12 13.11
C ARG A 86 -16.81 -5.71 12.13
N VAL A 87 -17.77 -6.47 12.64
CA VAL A 87 -18.92 -6.94 11.85
C VAL A 87 -20.10 -5.99 11.98
N LYS A 88 -20.85 -5.82 10.90
CA LYS A 88 -22.07 -4.99 10.87
C LYS A 88 -23.20 -5.73 10.19
N LYS A 89 -24.28 -5.99 10.90
CA LYS A 89 -25.51 -6.59 10.38
C LYS A 89 -26.28 -5.54 9.57
N SER A 90 -25.78 -5.24 8.38
CA SER A 90 -26.34 -4.23 7.48
C SER A 90 -26.42 -4.78 6.06
N PRO A 91 -27.62 -5.24 5.62
CA PRO A 91 -27.84 -5.61 4.23
C PRO A 91 -27.58 -4.48 3.24
N ALA A 92 -27.69 -3.22 3.68
CA ALA A 92 -27.34 -2.05 2.88
C ALA A 92 -25.82 -1.97 2.64
N ASP A 93 -25.00 -2.14 3.69
CA ASP A 93 -23.54 -2.05 3.57
C ASP A 93 -22.96 -3.21 2.75
N VAL A 94 -23.59 -4.39 2.80
CA VAL A 94 -23.19 -5.55 1.99
C VAL A 94 -23.21 -5.24 0.49
N LYS A 95 -24.12 -4.37 0.03
CA LYS A 95 -24.20 -3.97 -1.39
C LYS A 95 -22.93 -3.27 -1.88
N PHE A 96 -22.13 -2.70 -0.99
CA PHE A 96 -20.85 -2.08 -1.37
C PHE A 96 -19.72 -3.07 -1.58
N LEU A 97 -19.85 -4.34 -1.15
CA LEU A 97 -18.77 -5.32 -1.19
C LEU A 97 -18.12 -5.44 -2.57
N ALA A 98 -18.90 -5.51 -3.65
CA ALA A 98 -18.35 -5.63 -5.00
C ALA A 98 -17.43 -4.45 -5.39
N GLY A 99 -17.66 -3.25 -4.85
CA GLY A 99 -16.75 -2.11 -5.06
C GLY A 99 -15.52 -2.15 -4.14
N LYS A 100 -15.61 -2.87 -3.02
CA LYS A 100 -14.49 -3.18 -2.12
C LYS A 100 -13.81 -4.51 -2.46
N THR A 101 -14.06 -5.06 -3.65
CA THR A 101 -13.36 -6.22 -4.20
C THR A 101 -12.66 -5.79 -5.48
N MET A 102 -11.36 -6.08 -5.59
CA MET A 102 -10.55 -5.75 -6.76
C MET A 102 -9.76 -6.93 -7.30
N LEU A 103 -9.55 -6.93 -8.61
CA LEU A 103 -8.49 -7.65 -9.28
C LEU A 103 -7.27 -6.73 -9.45
N VAL A 104 -6.11 -7.33 -9.61
CA VAL A 104 -4.87 -6.60 -9.89
C VAL A 104 -4.23 -7.20 -11.13
N HIS A 105 -3.96 -6.36 -12.13
CA HIS A 105 -3.20 -6.72 -13.33
C HIS A 105 -1.76 -6.29 -13.14
N GLN A 106 -0.86 -7.25 -12.99
CA GLN A 106 0.53 -7.01 -12.60
C GLN A 106 1.53 -7.41 -13.68
N CYS A 107 2.48 -6.52 -13.97
CA CYS A 107 3.69 -6.84 -14.70
C CYS A 107 4.73 -7.52 -13.81
N ASP A 108 4.57 -8.81 -13.57
CA ASP A 108 5.30 -9.57 -12.54
C ASP A 108 6.70 -10.05 -12.96
N THR A 109 6.97 -10.09 -14.27
CA THR A 109 8.25 -10.50 -14.88
C THR A 109 9.02 -9.35 -15.52
N GLY A 110 8.38 -8.18 -15.66
CA GLY A 110 8.97 -6.99 -16.24
C GLY A 110 9.32 -5.96 -15.18
N CYS A 111 8.62 -4.83 -15.20
CA CYS A 111 8.95 -3.67 -14.37
C CYS A 111 8.31 -3.70 -12.96
N GLY A 112 7.36 -4.60 -12.69
CA GLY A 112 6.67 -4.64 -11.40
C GLY A 112 5.47 -3.70 -11.29
N SER A 113 5.17 -2.92 -12.34
CA SER A 113 3.99 -2.06 -12.39
C SER A 113 2.70 -2.86 -12.29
N PHE A 114 1.67 -2.29 -11.67
CA PHE A 114 0.37 -2.91 -11.54
C PHE A 114 -0.77 -1.92 -11.78
N GLN A 115 -1.94 -2.46 -12.09
CA GLN A 115 -3.17 -1.72 -12.26
C GLN A 115 -4.29 -2.40 -11.48
N ILE A 116 -5.08 -1.60 -10.77
CA ILE A 116 -6.18 -2.08 -9.93
C ILE A 116 -7.48 -2.03 -10.75
N GLN A 117 -8.26 -3.10 -10.70
CA GLN A 117 -9.58 -3.19 -11.30
C GLN A 117 -10.61 -3.53 -10.23
N PRO A 118 -11.34 -2.55 -9.67
CA PRO A 118 -12.50 -2.81 -8.81
C PRO A 118 -13.58 -3.56 -9.58
N LEU A 119 -14.36 -4.44 -8.94
CA LEU A 119 -15.41 -5.19 -9.65
C LEU A 119 -16.68 -4.37 -9.91
N ALA A 120 -16.99 -3.42 -9.04
CA ALA A 120 -18.13 -2.52 -9.19
C ALA A 120 -17.77 -1.06 -8.84
N LYS A 121 -18.55 -0.13 -9.40
CA LYS A 121 -18.58 1.29 -9.03
C LYS A 121 -19.90 1.62 -8.36
N HIS A 122 -19.83 2.50 -7.36
CA HIS A 122 -20.98 2.96 -6.60
C HIS A 122 -21.11 4.46 -6.75
N THR A 123 -22.14 4.93 -7.46
CA THR A 123 -22.35 6.36 -7.70
C THR A 123 -23.46 6.87 -6.78
N PRO A 124 -23.22 7.89 -5.94
CA PRO A 124 -24.26 8.47 -5.11
C PRO A 124 -25.34 9.11 -5.99
N GLN A 125 -26.60 8.93 -5.62
CA GLN A 125 -27.74 9.60 -6.25
C GLN A 125 -28.08 10.91 -5.53
N LYS A 126 -29.09 11.66 -6.01
CA LYS A 126 -29.41 13.07 -5.68
C LYS A 126 -29.45 13.46 -4.18
N ASN A 127 -29.42 12.52 -3.24
CA ASN A 127 -29.44 12.78 -1.79
C ASN A 127 -28.31 12.08 -0.99
N PHE A 128 -27.28 11.49 -1.63
CA PHE A 128 -26.20 10.70 -1.00
C PHE A 128 -26.64 9.49 -0.12
N ILE A 129 -27.93 9.26 0.03
CA ILE A 129 -28.51 8.13 0.77
C ILE A 129 -28.59 6.88 -0.10
N ASN A 130 -28.88 7.06 -1.40
CA ASN A 130 -29.02 5.97 -2.36
C ASN A 130 -27.82 5.91 -3.30
N TYR A 131 -27.41 4.70 -3.65
CA TYR A 131 -26.29 4.45 -4.58
C TYR A 131 -26.75 3.65 -5.79
N LYS A 132 -26.30 4.07 -6.97
CA LYS A 132 -26.38 3.26 -8.18
C LYS A 132 -25.16 2.34 -8.20
N HIS A 133 -25.40 1.04 -8.15
CA HIS A 133 -24.37 0.01 -8.24
C HIS A 133 -24.23 -0.45 -9.69
N THR A 134 -23.04 -0.35 -10.27
CA THR A 134 -22.76 -0.79 -11.65
C THR A 134 -21.49 -1.59 -11.72
N ALA A 135 -21.38 -2.55 -12.64
CA ALA A 135 -20.11 -3.19 -12.93
C ALA A 135 -19.06 -2.16 -13.38
N SER A 136 -17.81 -2.38 -12.98
CA SER A 136 -16.70 -1.56 -13.47
C SER A 136 -16.36 -1.90 -14.92
N LEU A 137 -15.88 -0.90 -15.66
CA LEU A 137 -15.23 -1.14 -16.94
C LEU A 137 -13.95 -1.96 -16.72
N SER A 138 -13.66 -2.88 -17.64
CA SER A 138 -12.37 -3.58 -17.64
C SER A 138 -11.26 -2.58 -17.92
N THR A 139 -10.21 -2.64 -17.12
CA THR A 139 -9.04 -1.77 -17.27
C THR A 139 -7.76 -2.57 -17.52
N GLY A 140 -7.82 -3.90 -17.43
CA GLY A 140 -6.66 -4.76 -17.61
C GLY A 140 -6.19 -4.82 -19.06
N GLU A 141 -4.90 -4.57 -19.26
CA GLU A 141 -4.20 -4.78 -20.53
C GLU A 141 -3.35 -6.04 -20.46
N ILE A 142 -3.28 -6.83 -21.54
CA ILE A 142 -2.45 -8.04 -21.62
C ILE A 142 -0.95 -7.70 -21.56
N ARG A 143 -0.59 -6.46 -21.94
CA ARG A 143 0.77 -5.94 -21.92
C ARG A 143 0.84 -4.73 -21.01
N CYS A 144 1.94 -4.64 -20.27
CA CYS A 144 2.19 -3.54 -19.36
C CYS A 144 2.38 -2.24 -20.14
N PRO A 145 1.64 -1.16 -19.83
CA PRO A 145 1.79 0.12 -20.53
C PRO A 145 3.19 0.74 -20.30
N GLN A 146 3.85 0.35 -19.22
CA GLN A 146 5.17 0.87 -18.86
C GLN A 146 6.29 0.24 -19.70
N CYS A 147 6.33 -1.09 -19.80
CA CYS A 147 7.46 -1.80 -20.45
C CYS A 147 7.07 -2.83 -21.53
N GLY A 148 5.79 -3.03 -21.82
CA GLY A 148 5.30 -3.95 -22.88
C GLY A 148 5.34 -5.45 -22.55
N PHE A 149 5.81 -5.82 -21.35
CA PHE A 149 5.81 -7.21 -20.87
C PHE A 149 4.41 -7.70 -20.54
N LYS A 150 4.22 -9.02 -20.48
CA LYS A 150 2.94 -9.63 -20.11
C LYS A 150 2.51 -9.21 -18.70
N THR A 151 1.21 -9.06 -18.53
CA THR A 151 0.58 -8.88 -17.22
C THR A 151 -0.12 -10.16 -16.79
N HIS A 152 -0.20 -10.38 -15.48
CA HIS A 152 -0.93 -11.49 -14.88
C HIS A 152 -1.98 -10.95 -13.91
N VAL A 153 -3.07 -11.70 -13.76
CA VAL A 153 -4.18 -11.36 -12.86
C VAL A 153 -3.91 -11.91 -11.46
N ALA A 154 -4.16 -11.10 -10.44
CA ALA A 154 -4.24 -11.50 -9.04
C ALA A 154 -5.57 -11.08 -8.40
N GLY A 155 -5.84 -11.59 -7.20
CA GLY A 155 -7.12 -11.39 -6.50
C GLY A 155 -8.17 -12.43 -6.90
N PRO A 156 -9.46 -12.18 -6.63
CA PRO A 156 -10.01 -10.97 -6.05
C PRO A 156 -9.56 -10.73 -4.61
N MET A 157 -9.28 -9.48 -4.25
CA MET A 157 -8.82 -9.08 -2.93
C MET A 157 -9.50 -7.80 -2.46
N TRP A 158 -9.34 -7.47 -1.18
CA TRP A 158 -10.02 -6.33 -0.55
C TRP A 158 -9.46 -5.00 -1.07
N ALA A 159 -10.37 -4.16 -1.56
CA ALA A 159 -10.09 -2.84 -2.10
C ALA A 159 -10.51 -1.70 -1.16
N GLY A 160 -10.96 -2.02 0.06
CA GLY A 160 -11.25 -1.01 1.07
C GLY A 160 -10.01 -0.63 1.88
N PRO A 161 -10.16 0.33 2.82
CA PRO A 161 -9.13 0.63 3.82
C PRO A 161 -8.75 -0.62 4.63
N LEU A 162 -7.47 -0.72 5.00
CA LEU A 162 -6.96 -1.80 5.84
C LEU A 162 -7.09 -1.52 7.35
N HIS A 163 -7.25 -0.24 7.70
CA HIS A 163 -7.26 0.24 9.08
C HIS A 163 -8.33 1.31 9.28
N ASN A 164 -8.74 1.47 10.54
CA ASN A 164 -9.54 2.58 11.01
C ASN A 164 -8.63 3.52 11.84
N PRO A 165 -8.51 4.80 11.47
CA PRO A 165 -7.59 5.72 12.15
C PRO A 165 -7.95 5.95 13.62
N TYR A 166 -9.24 5.95 13.98
CA TYR A 166 -9.69 6.11 15.36
C TYR A 166 -9.34 4.91 16.22
N PHE A 167 -9.48 3.71 15.66
CA PHE A 167 -9.09 2.48 16.36
C PHE A 167 -7.60 2.51 16.71
N ILE A 168 -6.76 2.90 15.75
CA ILE A 168 -5.32 3.01 15.98
C ILE A 168 -4.99 4.10 17.00
N ARG A 169 -5.53 5.32 16.85
CA ARG A 169 -5.28 6.44 17.77
C ARG A 169 -5.70 6.10 19.20
N ARG A 170 -6.87 5.50 19.39
CA ARG A 170 -7.33 5.04 20.71
C ARG A 170 -6.35 4.09 21.37
N ILE A 171 -5.77 3.15 20.63
CA ILE A 171 -4.76 2.25 21.21
C ILE A 171 -3.48 3.02 21.54
N LEU A 172 -3.01 3.89 20.65
CA LEU A 172 -1.82 4.72 20.88
C LEU A 172 -1.96 5.61 22.12
N ASP A 173 -3.13 6.22 22.32
CA ASP A 173 -3.43 7.09 23.47
C ASP A 173 -3.42 6.32 24.79
N MET A 174 -3.73 5.02 24.78
CA MET A 174 -3.69 4.17 25.98
C MET A 174 -2.27 3.74 26.36
N LEU A 175 -1.32 3.67 25.41
CA LEU A 175 0.01 3.09 25.64
C LEU A 175 0.82 3.74 26.78
N PRO A 176 0.81 5.08 26.98
CA PRO A 176 1.58 5.72 28.04
C PRO A 176 1.20 5.27 29.45
N ASP A 177 -0.08 4.96 29.67
CA ASP A 177 -0.65 4.65 30.99
C ASP A 177 -0.66 3.15 31.32
N LEU A 178 -0.26 2.29 30.36
CA LEU A 178 -0.20 0.85 30.57
C LEU A 178 0.97 0.46 31.47
N ASP A 179 0.69 -0.48 32.39
CA ASP A 179 1.73 -1.13 33.17
C ASP A 179 2.70 -1.90 32.25
N LYS A 180 3.95 -1.44 32.20
CA LYS A 180 5.01 -2.03 31.38
C LYS A 180 5.49 -3.38 31.88
N SER A 181 5.20 -3.74 33.14
CA SER A 181 5.50 -5.07 33.66
C SER A 181 4.59 -6.13 33.04
N THR A 182 3.31 -5.79 32.82
CA THR A 182 2.34 -6.61 32.12
C THR A 182 2.52 -6.54 30.60
N TYR A 183 2.67 -5.33 30.05
CA TYR A 183 2.75 -5.08 28.61
C TYR A 183 4.18 -4.74 28.17
N GLY A 184 5.05 -5.75 28.12
CA GLY A 184 6.48 -5.57 27.81
C GLY A 184 6.82 -5.13 26.38
N THR A 185 5.86 -5.05 25.46
CA THR A 185 6.07 -4.74 24.03
C THR A 185 5.43 -3.42 23.58
N THR A 186 5.07 -2.53 24.52
CA THR A 186 4.45 -1.23 24.23
C THR A 186 5.19 -0.40 23.19
N THR A 187 6.52 -0.37 23.21
CA THR A 187 7.35 0.35 22.21
C THR A 187 7.23 -0.22 20.79
N ARG A 188 7.07 -1.54 20.66
CA ARG A 188 6.82 -2.21 19.37
C ARG A 188 5.42 -1.92 18.87
N ILE A 189 4.43 -1.93 19.77
CA ILE A 189 3.05 -1.58 19.44
C ILE A 189 3.00 -0.14 18.95
N GLU A 190 3.61 0.81 19.65
CA GLU A 190 3.69 2.23 19.26
C GLU A 190 4.28 2.40 17.86
N GLY A 191 5.43 1.76 17.58
CA GLY A 191 6.08 1.88 16.27
C GLY A 191 5.29 1.24 15.12
N MET A 192 4.69 0.07 15.34
CA MET A 192 3.88 -0.62 14.34
C MET A 192 2.58 0.14 14.04
N LEU A 193 1.87 0.57 15.09
CA LEU A 193 0.62 1.31 14.98
C LEU A 193 0.82 2.69 14.38
N THR A 194 1.91 3.39 14.72
CA THR A 194 2.23 4.67 14.07
C THR A 194 2.48 4.46 12.57
N SER A 195 3.23 3.41 12.19
CA SER A 195 3.45 3.10 10.77
C SER A 195 2.15 2.79 10.02
N ALA A 196 1.24 2.03 10.64
CA ALA A 196 -0.08 1.75 10.07
C ALA A 196 -0.97 3.00 10.00
N LEU A 197 -0.81 3.95 10.93
CA LEU A 197 -1.51 5.22 10.91
C LEU A 197 -1.00 6.12 9.77
N ASP A 198 0.33 6.24 9.61
CA ASP A 198 0.97 7.04 8.55
C ASP A 198 0.56 6.55 7.14
N GLU A 199 0.29 5.24 6.96
CA GLU A 199 -0.21 4.71 5.69
C GLU A 199 -1.54 5.34 5.25
N LEU A 200 -2.37 5.75 6.21
CA LEU A 200 -3.69 6.32 5.96
C LEU A 200 -3.64 7.74 5.39
N ASP A 201 -2.48 8.40 5.37
CA ASP A 201 -2.35 9.72 4.73
C ASP A 201 -2.69 9.64 3.24
N THR A 202 -2.35 8.52 2.58
CA THR A 202 -2.77 8.27 1.18
C THR A 202 -4.29 8.15 1.01
N LEU A 203 -5.03 8.00 2.09
CA LEU A 203 -6.49 7.93 2.14
C LEU A 203 -7.13 9.20 2.71
N GLU A 204 -6.34 10.24 3.04
CA GLU A 204 -6.85 11.39 3.80
C GLU A 204 -8.07 12.02 3.13
N ASN A 205 -8.03 12.24 1.81
CA ASN A 205 -9.16 12.79 1.05
C ASN A 205 -10.41 11.90 1.09
N SER A 206 -10.24 10.58 1.13
CA SER A 206 -11.34 9.61 1.23
C SER A 206 -11.86 9.46 2.66
N LEU A 207 -11.06 9.83 3.66
CA LEU A 207 -11.33 9.75 5.09
C LEU A 207 -11.62 11.12 5.72
N GLN A 208 -11.64 12.21 4.93
CA GLN A 208 -11.79 13.61 5.39
C GLN A 208 -13.02 13.85 6.28
N THR A 209 -14.00 12.95 6.27
CA THR A 209 -15.15 12.89 7.20
C THR A 209 -14.75 12.74 8.68
N PHE A 210 -13.47 12.61 9.02
CA PHE A 210 -13.01 12.16 10.34
C PHE A 210 -12.05 13.08 11.10
N LYS A 211 -11.85 14.32 10.63
CA LYS A 211 -11.17 15.36 11.41
C LYS A 211 -12.12 15.88 12.50
N GLY A 212 -12.03 15.37 13.73
CA GLY A 212 -12.64 16.06 14.88
C GLY A 212 -13.12 15.25 16.08
N GLU A 213 -13.24 13.92 16.01
CA GLU A 213 -13.90 13.16 17.09
C GLU A 213 -12.98 12.10 17.73
N THR A 214 -11.93 12.53 18.42
CA THR A 214 -11.15 11.61 19.30
C THR A 214 -11.89 11.29 20.60
N GLU A 215 -12.92 12.07 20.94
CA GLU A 215 -13.70 11.97 22.18
C GLU A 215 -14.98 11.13 22.07
N ALA A 216 -15.35 10.64 20.88
CA ALA A 216 -16.58 9.85 20.72
C ALA A 216 -16.53 8.58 21.60
N PRO A 217 -17.56 8.26 22.41
CA PRO A 217 -17.53 7.10 23.31
C PRO A 217 -17.33 5.75 22.57
N PHE A 218 -17.58 5.73 21.26
CA PHE A 218 -17.44 4.59 20.37
C PHE A 218 -16.52 4.94 19.19
N ILE A 219 -15.75 3.96 18.71
CA ILE A 219 -14.85 4.11 17.55
C ILE A 219 -15.70 4.32 16.29
N PRO A 220 -15.68 5.51 15.65
CA PRO A 220 -16.51 5.81 14.48
C PRO A 220 -16.32 4.79 13.35
N SER A 221 -17.39 4.47 12.63
CA SER A 221 -17.36 3.51 11.52
C SER A 221 -17.01 4.21 10.21
N ILE A 222 -16.15 3.59 9.42
CA ILE A 222 -15.87 4.03 8.05
C ILE A 222 -17.07 3.68 7.14
N PRO A 223 -17.66 4.64 6.40
CA PRO A 223 -18.76 4.38 5.50
C PRO A 223 -18.47 3.23 4.54
N GLY A 224 -19.47 2.36 4.35
CA GLY A 224 -19.30 1.12 3.60
C GLY A 224 -18.86 1.29 2.14
N HIS A 225 -19.08 2.47 1.55
CA HIS A 225 -18.70 2.81 0.17
C HIS A 225 -17.25 3.27 0.00
N VAL A 226 -16.52 3.56 1.10
CA VAL A 226 -15.13 4.01 1.04
C VAL A 226 -14.23 2.88 0.53
N THR A 227 -13.42 3.21 -0.46
CA THR A 227 -12.39 2.34 -1.03
C THR A 227 -11.00 2.92 -0.78
N ASP A 228 -9.97 2.08 -0.89
CA ASP A 228 -8.57 2.48 -0.94
C ASP A 228 -8.17 2.68 -2.42
N PRO A 229 -8.01 3.94 -2.89
CA PRO A 229 -7.59 4.23 -4.27
C PRO A 229 -6.10 3.95 -4.53
N HIS A 230 -5.29 3.79 -3.48
CA HIS A 230 -3.84 3.69 -3.57
C HIS A 230 -3.30 2.49 -2.75
N PRO A 231 -3.80 1.26 -3.03
CA PRO A 231 -3.32 0.07 -2.35
C PRO A 231 -1.88 -0.24 -2.78
N PHE A 232 -1.19 -1.00 -1.93
CA PHE A 232 0.19 -1.44 -2.09
C PHE A 232 1.23 -0.33 -1.99
N PHE A 233 2.45 -0.69 -2.33
CA PHE A 233 3.65 0.14 -2.28
C PHE A 233 4.68 -0.39 -3.27
N PHE A 234 5.73 0.39 -3.48
CA PHE A 234 6.92 -0.04 -4.20
C PHE A 234 8.17 0.07 -3.31
N ILE A 235 9.28 -0.49 -3.78
CA ILE A 235 10.58 -0.39 -3.13
C ILE A 235 11.56 0.18 -4.15
N PRO A 236 12.19 1.35 -3.90
CA PRO A 236 13.10 1.99 -4.86
C PRO A 236 14.22 1.07 -5.36
N SER A 237 14.79 0.25 -4.48
CA SER A 237 15.86 -0.69 -4.86
C SER A 237 15.39 -1.78 -5.83
N TYR A 238 14.11 -2.16 -5.82
CA TYR A 238 13.55 -3.07 -6.82
C TYR A 238 13.42 -2.38 -8.18
N LEU A 239 13.01 -1.10 -8.21
CA LEU A 239 12.95 -0.32 -9.45
C LEU A 239 14.36 -0.09 -10.04
N CYS A 240 15.35 0.16 -9.18
CA CYS A 240 16.75 0.31 -9.61
C CYS A 240 17.34 -0.98 -10.19
N LYS A 241 16.91 -2.16 -9.70
CA LYS A 241 17.28 -3.44 -10.33
C LYS A 241 16.76 -3.56 -11.75
N VAL A 242 15.57 -3.02 -12.03
CA VAL A 242 15.01 -2.98 -13.40
C VAL A 242 15.84 -2.06 -14.28
N LEU A 243 16.26 -0.89 -13.79
CA LEU A 243 17.05 0.09 -14.55
C LEU A 243 18.56 -0.20 -14.60
N HIS A 244 19.06 -1.10 -13.75
CA HIS A 244 20.48 -1.33 -13.51
C HIS A 244 21.26 -0.07 -13.05
N CYS A 245 20.62 0.81 -12.27
CA CYS A 245 21.23 2.01 -11.70
C CYS A 245 21.51 1.86 -10.19
N GLN A 246 22.28 2.80 -9.62
CA GLN A 246 22.50 2.86 -8.18
C GLN A 246 21.19 3.20 -7.45
N SER A 247 20.96 2.55 -6.30
CA SER A 247 19.76 2.80 -5.50
C SER A 247 19.82 4.16 -4.80
N PRO A 248 18.76 4.98 -4.88
CA PRO A 248 18.62 6.19 -4.07
C PRO A 248 18.38 5.84 -2.61
N SER A 249 18.56 6.83 -1.74
CA SER A 249 18.02 6.80 -0.39
C SER A 249 16.48 6.85 -0.43
N GLU A 250 15.82 6.31 0.58
CA GLU A 250 14.35 6.41 0.69
C GLU A 250 13.90 7.89 0.78
N ALA A 251 14.70 8.73 1.45
CA ALA A 251 14.46 10.16 1.56
C ALA A 251 14.54 10.87 0.21
N ALA A 252 15.47 10.50 -0.68
CA ALA A 252 15.57 11.14 -2.00
C ALA A 252 14.30 10.91 -2.84
N ILE A 253 13.79 9.66 -2.89
CA ILE A 253 12.59 9.35 -3.68
C ILE A 253 11.33 9.95 -3.06
N LYS A 254 11.16 9.89 -1.73
CA LYS A 254 10.04 10.58 -1.09
C LYS A 254 10.13 12.08 -1.25
N GLY A 255 11.34 12.63 -1.23
CA GLY A 255 11.63 14.03 -1.52
C GLY A 255 11.13 14.45 -2.89
N ALA A 256 11.48 13.69 -3.92
CA ALA A 256 11.01 13.91 -5.29
C ALA A 256 9.49 13.80 -5.42
N LEU A 257 8.87 12.79 -4.79
CA LEU A 257 7.41 12.64 -4.78
C LEU A 257 6.72 13.83 -4.10
N ARG A 258 7.19 14.23 -2.91
CA ARG A 258 6.62 15.34 -2.12
C ARG A 258 6.85 16.69 -2.79
N HIS A 259 8.02 16.90 -3.41
CA HIS A 259 8.30 18.08 -4.23
C HIS A 259 7.31 18.20 -5.39
N ALA A 260 6.95 17.07 -6.02
CA ALA A 260 5.93 17.01 -7.06
C ALA A 260 4.47 16.98 -6.53
N GLY A 261 4.25 17.22 -5.22
CA GLY A 261 2.90 17.28 -4.63
C GLY A 261 2.21 15.92 -4.41
N PHE A 262 2.93 14.81 -4.56
CA PHE A 262 2.43 13.49 -4.19
C PHE A 262 2.61 13.23 -2.69
N ILE A 263 1.70 12.42 -2.14
CA ILE A 263 1.84 11.87 -0.80
C ILE A 263 2.85 10.73 -0.87
N ALA A 264 3.77 10.65 0.07
CA ALA A 264 4.73 9.55 0.15
C ALA A 264 4.96 9.16 1.62
N THR A 265 4.54 7.94 1.97
CA THR A 265 4.66 7.37 3.31
C THR A 265 5.32 5.99 3.24
N ARG A 266 5.42 5.28 4.37
CA ARG A 266 5.97 3.92 4.45
C ARG A 266 4.85 2.92 4.62
N SER A 267 5.11 1.65 4.32
CA SER A 267 4.25 0.55 4.75
C SER A 267 4.81 -0.12 6.01
N HIS A 268 3.93 -0.47 6.94
CA HIS A 268 4.20 -1.29 8.12
C HIS A 268 4.69 -2.69 7.76
N THR A 269 4.35 -3.18 6.55
CA THR A 269 4.62 -4.55 6.14
C THR A 269 6.11 -4.84 5.93
N LYS A 270 6.92 -3.84 5.55
CA LYS A 270 8.35 -4.02 5.27
C LYS A 270 9.14 -2.70 5.26
N PRO A 271 10.41 -2.68 5.71
CA PRO A 271 11.28 -1.51 5.58
C PRO A 271 11.62 -1.17 4.12
N GLY A 272 11.94 0.10 3.86
CA GLY A 272 12.36 0.61 2.55
C GLY A 272 11.22 0.69 1.53
N THR A 273 9.97 0.61 2.00
CA THR A 273 8.77 0.72 1.19
C THR A 273 8.33 2.18 1.07
N ILE A 274 7.77 2.52 -0.09
CA ILE A 274 7.13 3.81 -0.33
C ILE A 274 5.70 3.54 -0.79
N LYS A 275 4.73 4.02 -0.02
CA LYS A 275 3.31 4.07 -0.36
C LYS A 275 2.97 5.48 -0.81
N THR A 276 2.25 5.63 -1.91
CA THR A 276 2.02 6.92 -2.55
C THR A 276 0.72 6.94 -3.34
N ASN A 277 0.17 8.13 -3.57
CA ASN A 277 -0.90 8.36 -4.53
C ASN A 277 -0.42 8.53 -5.98
N ALA A 278 0.90 8.48 -6.24
CA ALA A 278 1.47 8.59 -7.57
C ALA A 278 1.15 7.36 -8.45
N SER A 279 0.88 7.60 -9.73
CA SER A 279 0.75 6.53 -10.73
C SER A 279 2.11 5.93 -11.08
N TYR A 280 2.11 4.76 -11.73
CA TYR A 280 3.37 4.19 -12.24
C TYR A 280 4.03 5.04 -13.33
N ASP A 281 3.29 5.87 -14.05
CA ASP A 281 3.89 6.84 -14.97
C ASP A 281 4.77 7.84 -14.22
N ALA A 282 4.23 8.41 -13.14
CA ALA A 282 4.95 9.34 -12.29
C ALA A 282 6.12 8.68 -11.54
N ILE A 283 5.91 7.48 -11.00
CA ILE A 283 6.98 6.72 -10.33
C ILE A 283 8.13 6.44 -11.31
N TRP A 284 7.84 5.96 -12.53
CA TRP A 284 8.89 5.70 -13.51
C TRP A 284 9.53 6.97 -14.04
N GLU A 285 8.81 8.09 -14.12
CA GLU A 285 9.40 9.38 -14.49
C GLU A 285 10.42 9.85 -13.45
N ILE A 286 10.07 9.77 -12.17
CA ILE A 286 11.01 10.05 -11.07
C ILE A 286 12.23 9.11 -11.14
N MET A 287 12.03 7.82 -11.41
CA MET A 287 13.15 6.88 -11.52
C MET A 287 14.03 7.13 -12.76
N ARG A 288 13.45 7.59 -13.88
CA ARG A 288 14.21 8.02 -15.06
C ARG A 288 15.03 9.25 -14.72
N GLU A 289 14.44 10.29 -14.11
CA GLU A 289 15.18 11.48 -13.68
C GLU A 289 16.27 11.17 -12.66
N TRP A 290 16.07 10.20 -11.76
CA TRP A 290 17.12 9.72 -10.87
C TRP A 290 18.29 9.14 -11.66
N SER A 291 17.99 8.27 -12.64
CA SER A 291 19.01 7.71 -13.51
C SER A 291 19.71 8.79 -14.32
N ARG A 292 19.01 9.80 -14.82
CA ARG A 292 19.58 10.89 -15.62
C ARG A 292 20.49 11.80 -14.80
N GLN A 293 20.00 12.29 -13.66
CA GLN A 293 20.65 13.34 -12.87
C GLN A 293 21.71 12.82 -11.89
N LYS A 294 21.51 11.62 -11.32
CA LYS A 294 22.30 11.14 -10.16
C LYS A 294 22.96 9.79 -10.38
N ALA A 295 22.36 8.89 -11.17
CA ALA A 295 22.87 7.55 -11.41
C ALA A 295 22.80 7.10 -12.88
N PRO A 296 23.57 7.73 -13.79
CA PRO A 296 23.55 7.39 -15.22
C PRO A 296 23.83 5.92 -15.48
N VAL A 297 22.96 5.29 -16.27
CA VAL A 297 23.11 3.90 -16.70
C VAL A 297 24.01 3.89 -17.92
N LYS A 298 25.13 3.17 -17.84
CA LYS A 298 26.05 3.02 -18.97
C LYS A 298 25.35 2.38 -20.16
N GLU A 299 25.66 2.85 -21.35
CA GLU A 299 25.15 2.28 -22.60
C GLU A 299 25.49 0.78 -22.70
N GLY A 300 24.55 -0.01 -23.22
CA GLY A 300 24.67 -1.48 -23.31
C GLY A 300 24.53 -2.24 -21.97
N LYS A 301 24.42 -1.56 -20.83
CA LYS A 301 24.24 -2.23 -19.53
C LYS A 301 22.87 -2.91 -19.38
N VAL A 302 21.86 -2.40 -20.07
CA VAL A 302 20.50 -2.93 -20.10
C VAL A 302 20.20 -3.42 -21.50
N GLY A 303 19.91 -4.70 -21.63
CA GLY A 303 19.64 -5.33 -22.93
C GLY A 303 18.28 -4.94 -23.49
N GLU A 304 18.16 -4.89 -24.82
CA GLU A 304 16.94 -4.43 -25.53
C GLU A 304 15.67 -5.23 -25.21
N THR A 305 15.86 -6.50 -24.82
CA THR A 305 14.79 -7.42 -24.44
C THR A 305 14.33 -7.23 -22.99
N GLN A 306 15.04 -6.45 -22.18
CA GLN A 306 14.75 -6.25 -20.77
C GLN A 306 13.74 -5.11 -20.56
N ALA A 307 12.94 -5.22 -19.50
CA ALA A 307 11.96 -4.18 -19.16
C ALA A 307 12.62 -2.81 -18.91
N GLY A 308 13.80 -2.79 -18.28
CA GLY A 308 14.56 -1.57 -18.02
C GLY A 308 14.87 -0.77 -19.28
N TYR A 309 15.22 -1.45 -20.37
CA TYR A 309 15.52 -0.79 -21.64
C TYR A 309 14.28 -0.05 -22.17
N LYS A 310 13.11 -0.71 -22.15
CA LYS A 310 11.83 -0.09 -22.56
C LYS A 310 11.42 1.08 -21.68
N ILE A 311 11.75 1.05 -20.39
CA ILE A 311 11.51 2.17 -19.49
C ILE A 311 12.45 3.33 -19.80
N LEU A 312 13.75 3.07 -19.97
CA LEU A 312 14.77 4.09 -20.26
C LEU A 312 14.57 4.74 -21.63
N GLN A 313 14.05 4.03 -22.63
CA GLN A 313 13.68 4.60 -23.93
C GLN A 313 12.61 5.71 -23.86
N LYS A 314 11.86 5.80 -22.76
CA LYS A 314 10.89 6.87 -22.51
C LYS A 314 11.48 8.06 -21.75
N MET A 315 12.80 8.09 -21.54
CA MET A 315 13.48 9.22 -20.93
C MET A 315 13.36 10.45 -21.83
N ARG A 316 12.93 11.57 -21.25
CA ARG A 316 12.83 12.84 -21.95
C ARG A 316 14.22 13.40 -22.27
N GLU A 317 14.30 14.11 -23.37
CA GLU A 317 15.43 14.98 -23.67
C GLU A 317 15.22 16.31 -22.92
N VAL A 318 16.21 16.72 -22.15
CA VAL A 318 16.20 18.02 -21.45
C VAL A 318 17.28 18.88 -22.09
N ASP A 319 16.94 20.11 -22.47
CA ASP A 319 17.92 21.05 -23.03
C ASP A 319 18.96 21.38 -21.95
N PRO A 320 20.27 21.20 -22.21
CA PRO A 320 21.32 21.59 -21.27
C PRO A 320 21.25 23.05 -20.80
N ALA A 321 20.62 23.95 -21.57
CA ALA A 321 20.38 25.34 -21.17
C ALA A 321 19.37 25.47 -20.01
N GLU A 322 18.36 24.60 -19.94
CA GLU A 322 17.39 24.55 -18.83
C GLU A 322 18.00 23.98 -17.53
N GLU A 323 19.10 23.22 -17.64
CA GLU A 323 19.86 22.71 -16.47
C GLU A 323 20.94 23.66 -15.95
N LYS A 324 21.53 24.49 -16.81
CA LYS A 324 22.65 25.38 -16.45
C LYS A 324 22.25 26.63 -15.68
N GLY A 325 20.97 26.98 -15.62
CA GLY A 325 20.47 28.11 -14.83
C GLY A 325 20.78 28.02 -13.32
N ASP A 326 21.12 26.83 -12.82
CA ASP A 326 21.33 26.58 -11.38
C ASP A 326 22.81 26.31 -11.01
N GLY A 327 23.75 26.44 -11.96
CA GLY A 327 25.14 25.98 -11.79
C GLY A 327 26.17 27.03 -11.35
N GLU A 328 26.00 28.30 -11.74
CA GLU A 328 26.98 29.36 -11.48
C GLU A 328 26.28 30.72 -11.43
N GLU A 329 25.54 31.01 -10.37
CA GLU A 329 25.31 32.40 -9.94
C GLU A 329 24.99 32.44 -8.43
N SER A 330 25.77 33.25 -7.74
CA SER A 330 25.64 33.76 -6.37
C SER A 330 24.43 33.31 -5.52
N GLY A 331 24.69 32.60 -4.42
CA GLY A 331 24.31 32.99 -3.06
C GLY A 331 22.83 33.17 -2.67
N GLU A 332 21.85 33.06 -3.56
CA GLU A 332 20.43 33.11 -3.25
C GLU A 332 19.82 31.72 -3.48
N LYS A 333 19.26 31.17 -2.40
CA LYS A 333 18.53 29.92 -2.43
C LYS A 333 17.21 30.15 -3.17
N ASP A 334 17.15 29.79 -4.46
CA ASP A 334 15.88 29.53 -5.12
C ASP A 334 15.28 28.24 -4.55
N GLU A 335 14.79 28.32 -3.32
CA GLU A 335 13.90 27.33 -2.68
C GLU A 335 12.53 27.43 -3.37
N GLU A 336 12.44 26.94 -4.62
CA GLU A 336 11.15 26.65 -5.26
C GLU A 336 10.34 25.75 -4.31
N GLU A 337 9.18 26.26 -3.88
CA GLU A 337 8.34 25.57 -2.91
C GLU A 337 7.79 24.25 -3.47
N PRO A 338 7.58 23.22 -2.62
CA PRO A 338 6.92 21.98 -3.03
C PRO A 338 5.55 22.25 -3.65
N ALA A 339 5.23 21.53 -4.73
CA ALA A 339 3.92 21.65 -5.36
C ALA A 339 2.81 21.24 -4.37
N ALA A 340 1.77 22.06 -4.25
CA ALA A 340 0.65 21.77 -3.34
C ALA A 340 -0.19 20.55 -3.79
N GLN A 341 -0.19 20.25 -5.08
CA GLN A 341 -0.92 19.12 -5.68
C GLN A 341 -0.09 18.48 -6.80
N PRO A 342 -0.35 17.20 -7.12
CA PRO A 342 0.29 16.54 -8.25
C PRO A 342 0.14 17.31 -9.56
N PRO A 343 1.19 17.39 -10.41
CA PRO A 343 1.11 18.07 -11.69
C PRO A 343 0.15 17.34 -12.64
N ALA A 344 -0.51 18.10 -13.51
CA ALA A 344 -1.36 17.54 -14.57
C ALA A 344 -0.54 16.70 -15.57
N ASP A 345 0.70 17.10 -15.83
CA ASP A 345 1.65 16.41 -16.69
C ASP A 345 3.00 16.27 -15.97
N ILE A 346 3.24 15.08 -15.42
CA ILE A 346 4.49 14.77 -14.69
C ILE A 346 5.72 14.82 -15.59
N PHE A 347 5.56 14.57 -16.91
CA PHE A 347 6.69 14.51 -17.85
C PHE A 347 7.29 15.88 -18.14
N LYS A 348 6.56 16.97 -17.83
CA LYS A 348 7.02 18.36 -17.96
C LYS A 348 7.44 18.97 -16.63
N PHE A 349 7.22 18.29 -15.52
CA PHE A 349 7.54 18.80 -14.20
C PHE A 349 9.04 18.69 -13.91
N LYS A 350 9.62 19.69 -13.23
CA LYS A 350 11.03 19.65 -12.78
C LYS A 350 11.13 18.78 -11.52
N ILE A 351 11.77 17.61 -11.64
CA ILE A 351 11.91 16.68 -10.51
C ILE A 351 13.18 17.01 -9.73
N LYS A 352 13.02 17.37 -8.45
CA LYS A 352 14.11 17.63 -7.50
C LYS A 352 14.13 16.56 -6.41
N PHE A 353 15.31 15.98 -6.14
CA PHE A 353 15.50 14.97 -5.11
C PHE A 353 15.87 15.61 -3.76
N ASP A 354 14.94 16.34 -3.15
CA ASP A 354 15.18 16.98 -1.84
C ASP A 354 14.99 16.00 -0.68
N GLU A 355 16.09 15.48 -0.15
CA GLU A 355 16.05 14.58 1.01
C GLU A 355 15.48 15.21 2.29
N ARG A 356 15.50 16.55 2.44
CA ARG A 356 14.90 17.23 3.60
C ARG A 356 13.39 17.05 3.59
N LEU A 357 12.77 17.26 2.43
CA LEU A 357 11.33 17.01 2.22
C LEU A 357 10.98 15.53 2.39
N GLY A 358 11.88 14.62 2.03
CA GLY A 358 11.64 13.18 2.11
C GLY A 358 11.86 12.53 3.48
N LYS A 359 12.41 13.23 4.48
CA LYS A 359 12.56 12.68 5.83
C LYS A 359 11.20 12.62 6.53
N ASP A 360 10.95 11.54 7.26
CA ASP A 360 9.78 11.43 8.15
C ASP A 360 10.17 11.97 9.52
N TYR A 361 9.56 13.07 9.93
CA TYR A 361 9.81 13.66 11.24
C TYR A 361 8.78 13.14 12.23
N HIS A 362 9.25 12.43 13.25
CA HIS A 362 8.46 12.11 14.44
C HIS A 362 9.19 12.63 15.67
N SER A 363 8.43 13.11 16.66
CA SER A 363 8.96 13.62 17.92
C SER A 363 9.75 12.58 18.73
N LYS A 364 9.53 11.29 18.47
CA LYS A 364 10.20 10.16 19.14
C LYS A 364 10.76 9.17 18.12
N LYS A 365 11.84 8.47 18.52
CA LYS A 365 12.40 7.37 17.75
C LYS A 365 11.50 6.13 17.88
N LEU A 366 10.88 5.73 16.76
CA LEU A 366 9.93 4.62 16.72
C LEU A 366 10.58 3.29 16.31
N MET A 367 10.26 2.21 17.04
CA MET A 367 10.66 0.84 16.69
C MET A 367 9.65 0.22 15.70
N ARG A 368 9.83 0.51 14.41
CA ARG A 368 8.87 0.12 13.34
C ARG A 368 9.07 -1.30 12.82
N TYR A 369 10.32 -1.64 12.49
CA TYR A 369 10.69 -2.93 11.90
C TYR A 369 11.69 -3.60 12.83
N GLN A 370 11.22 -4.60 13.59
CA GLN A 370 12.11 -5.33 14.47
C GLN A 370 12.86 -6.39 13.67
N THR A 371 14.17 -6.44 13.80
CA THR A 371 14.96 -7.56 13.29
C THR A 371 14.69 -8.79 14.14
N ASN A 372 14.64 -9.94 13.48
CA ASN A 372 14.47 -11.23 14.14
C ASN A 372 15.49 -11.38 15.28
N PRO A 373 15.06 -11.76 16.50
CA PRO A 373 15.95 -11.86 17.64
C PRO A 373 16.99 -13.00 17.51
N ARG A 374 16.79 -13.95 16.59
CA ARG A 374 17.70 -15.07 16.31
C ARG A 374 17.73 -15.41 14.81
N ALA A 375 18.83 -15.98 14.34
CA ALA A 375 19.03 -16.32 12.92
C ALA A 375 17.97 -17.28 12.33
N ASN A 376 17.41 -18.19 13.13
CA ASN A 376 16.37 -19.16 12.73
C ASN A 376 14.99 -18.83 13.32
N TRP A 377 14.71 -17.54 13.56
CA TRP A 377 13.42 -17.10 14.08
C TRP A 377 12.33 -17.23 13.00
N GLY A 378 11.32 -18.05 13.26
CA GLY A 378 10.23 -18.29 12.32
C GLY A 378 9.46 -19.59 12.62
N PRO A 379 8.45 -19.93 11.80
CA PRO A 379 7.71 -21.18 11.93
C PRO A 379 8.68 -22.36 11.77
N MET A 380 8.83 -23.16 12.83
CA MET A 380 9.64 -24.37 12.77
C MET A 380 8.94 -25.45 11.93
N SER A 381 9.74 -26.34 11.34
CA SER A 381 9.21 -27.51 10.65
C SER A 381 8.25 -28.27 11.58
N ARG A 382 7.11 -28.68 11.02
CA ARG A 382 6.08 -29.46 11.74
C ARG A 382 6.78 -30.62 12.46
N ALA A 383 6.53 -30.78 13.76
CA ALA A 383 7.09 -31.87 14.53
C ALA A 383 6.81 -33.19 13.79
N LYS A 384 7.87 -33.94 13.47
CA LYS A 384 7.70 -35.30 12.96
C LYS A 384 7.05 -36.08 14.10
N GLY A 385 5.82 -36.57 13.88
CA GLY A 385 5.17 -37.46 14.84
C GLY A 385 6.11 -38.62 15.14
N ALA A 386 6.25 -38.97 16.42
CA ALA A 386 6.93 -40.20 16.79
C ALA A 386 6.18 -41.34 16.09
N SER A 387 6.86 -41.99 15.14
CA SER A 387 6.40 -43.21 14.47
C SER A 387 6.41 -44.37 15.45
#